data_AF-A0A358XQE8-F1
#
_entry.id   AF-A0A358XQE8-F1
#
_cell.length_a   1.000
_cell.length_b   1.000
_cell.length_c   1.000
_cell.angle_alpha   90.00
_cell.angle_beta   90.00
_cell.angle_gamma   90.00
#
_symmetry.space_group_name_H-M   'P 1'
#
loop_
_entity.id
_entity.type
_entity.pdbx_description
1 polymer ?
#
loop_
_entity_poly.entity_id
_entity_poly.type
_entity_poly.pdbx_seq_one_letter_code
_entity_poly.pdbx_strand_id
1 'polypeptide(L)'
;NDASSLIIFRFAMIAAATGQYVWYQAAGSFIWMCIGGVGIGLTIAYVFLKMHKLLPTDSNTDILLTFIAPFSMCLVAEQLHASGVLAVVSGGLFLSYR
;
A
#
# COMPACT_ATOMS: atom_id res chain seq x y z
N ASN A 1 20.59 6.32 -2.69
CA ASN A 1 20.81 5.79 -1.32
C ASN A 1 19.90 6.56 -0.36
N ASP A 2 18.62 6.67 -0.72
CA ASP A 2 17.71 7.69 -0.17
C ASP A 2 16.50 7.04 0.50
N ALA A 3 16.07 5.88 -0.01
CA ALA A 3 15.02 5.09 0.60
C ALA A 3 15.45 4.50 1.96
N SER A 4 16.68 3.98 2.04
CA SER A 4 17.20 3.36 3.27
C SER A 4 17.40 4.38 4.39
N SER A 5 17.88 5.58 4.07
CA SER A 5 18.06 6.67 5.04
C SER A 5 16.72 7.22 5.54
N LEU A 6 15.69 7.30 4.69
CA LEU A 6 14.34 7.70 5.09
C LEU A 6 13.69 6.70 6.06
N ILE A 7 13.89 5.39 5.82
CA ILE A 7 13.38 4.33 6.69
C ILE A 7 14.03 4.41 8.08
N ILE A 8 15.36 4.54 8.13
CA ILE A 8 16.12 4.68 9.39
C ILE A 8 15.70 5.95 10.15
N PHE A 9 15.53 7.08 9.44
CA PHE A 9 15.10 8.34 10.05
C PHE A 9 13.68 8.27 10.62
N ARG A 10 12.76 7.59 9.92
CA ARG A 10 11.39 7.36 10.37
C ARG A 10 11.37 6.51 11.65
N PHE A 11 12.20 5.46 11.73
CA PHE A 11 12.37 4.67 12.96
C PHE A 11 12.97 5.48 14.10
N ALA A 12 13.99 6.30 13.83
CA ALA A 12 14.61 7.16 14.84
C ALA A 12 13.65 8.23 15.39
N MET A 13 12.85 8.87 14.53
CA MET A 13 11.82 9.82 14.96
C MET A 13 10.73 9.16 15.80
N ILE A 14 10.25 7.98 15.40
CA ILE A 14 9.25 7.24 16.18
C ILE A 14 9.84 6.86 17.55
N ALA A 15 11.09 6.41 17.61
CA ALA A 15 11.76 6.09 18.87
C ALA A 15 11.96 7.32 19.78
N ALA A 16 12.33 8.47 19.20
CA ALA A 16 12.58 9.70 19.94
C ALA A 16 11.29 10.40 20.41
N ALA A 17 10.22 10.37 19.61
CA ALA A 17 8.97 11.04 19.93
C ALA A 17 8.14 10.31 20.99
N THR A 18 8.28 8.98 21.10
CA THR A 18 7.34 8.20 21.89
C THR A 18 7.69 8.15 23.38
N GLY A 19 8.97 8.20 23.78
CA GLY A 19 9.43 8.32 25.18
C GLY A 19 8.92 7.27 26.21
N GLN A 20 8.02 6.39 25.80
CA GLN A 20 7.27 5.40 26.58
C GLN A 20 7.08 4.19 25.65
N TYR A 21 7.95 3.20 25.78
CA TYR A 21 7.96 2.01 24.93
C TYR A 21 6.79 1.07 25.30
N VAL A 22 5.59 1.34 24.77
CA VAL A 22 4.43 0.43 24.89
C VAL A 22 4.49 -0.56 23.74
N TRP A 23 5.31 -1.61 23.89
CA TRP A 23 5.50 -2.68 22.89
C TRP A 23 4.18 -3.26 22.36
N TYR A 24 3.14 -3.32 23.20
CA TYR A 24 1.81 -3.79 22.83
C TYR A 24 1.10 -2.87 21.82
N GLN A 25 1.24 -1.55 21.96
CA GLN A 25 0.66 -0.57 21.03
C GLN A 25 1.37 -0.59 19.68
N ALA A 26 2.70 -0.73 19.69
CA ALA A 26 3.48 -0.88 18.46
C ALA A 26 3.12 -2.16 17.70
N ALA A 27 2.96 -3.29 18.41
CA ALA A 27 2.52 -4.55 17.81
C ALA A 27 1.10 -4.44 17.21
N GLY A 28 0.16 -3.80 17.91
CA GLY A 28 -1.20 -3.56 17.38
C GLY A 28 -1.19 -2.70 16.11
N SER A 29 -0.44 -1.59 16.10
CA SER A 29 -0.30 -0.74 14.92
C SER A 29 0.39 -1.44 13.76
N PHE A 30 1.37 -2.31 14.03
CA PHE A 30 2.05 -3.10 13.00
C PHE A 30 1.09 -4.11 12.34
N ILE A 31 0.30 -4.82 13.15
CA ILE A 31 -0.73 -5.74 12.65
C ILE A 31 -1.77 -4.98 11.81
N TRP A 32 -2.22 -3.82 12.28
CA TRP A 32 -3.14 -2.96 11.52
C TRP A 32 -2.54 -2.51 10.19
N MET A 33 -1.28 -2.09 10.18
CA MET A 33 -0.58 -1.71 8.95
C MET A 33 -0.48 -2.85 7.94
N CYS A 34 -0.20 -4.07 8.41
CA CYS A 34 -0.12 -5.26 7.56
C CYS A 34 -1.49 -5.66 7.00
N ILE A 35 -2.49 -5.84 7.86
CA ILE A 35 -3.83 -6.29 7.45
C ILE A 35 -4.51 -5.21 6.61
N GLY A 36 -4.43 -3.95 7.03
CA GLY A 36 -4.96 -2.81 6.29
C GLY A 36 -4.31 -2.68 4.92
N GLY A 37 -2.99 -2.83 4.83
CA GLY A 37 -2.26 -2.77 3.56
C GLY A 37 -2.75 -3.84 2.59
N VAL A 38 -2.78 -5.10 3.03
CA VAL A 38 -3.26 -6.23 2.21
C VAL A 38 -4.73 -6.06 1.80
N GLY A 39 -5.60 -5.68 2.73
CA GLY A 39 -7.03 -5.49 2.47
C GLY A 39 -7.31 -4.38 1.45
N ILE A 40 -6.61 -3.25 1.57
CA ILE A 40 -6.74 -2.11 0.64
C ILE A 40 -6.20 -2.49 -0.74
N GLY A 41 -5.04 -3.14 -0.79
CA GLY A 41 -4.45 -3.63 -2.04
C GLY A 41 -5.38 -4.55 -2.82
N LEU A 42 -5.97 -5.56 -2.15
CA LEU A 42 -6.95 -6.46 -2.76
C LEU A 42 -8.22 -5.72 -3.21
N THR A 43 -8.74 -4.81 -2.38
CA THR A 43 -9.98 -4.07 -2.70
C THR A 43 -9.80 -3.24 -3.96
N ILE A 44 -8.69 -2.50 -4.05
CA ILE A 44 -8.39 -1.66 -5.22
C ILE A 44 -8.13 -2.52 -6.45
N ALA A 45 -7.35 -3.59 -6.33
CA ALA A 45 -7.09 -4.51 -7.43
C ALA A 45 -8.40 -5.13 -7.97
N TYR A 46 -9.33 -5.49 -7.09
CA TYR A 46 -10.63 -6.01 -7.48
C TYR A 46 -11.49 -4.97 -8.23
N VAL A 47 -11.52 -3.72 -7.75
CA VAL A 47 -12.20 -2.61 -8.46
C VAL A 47 -11.60 -2.42 -9.86
N PHE A 48 -10.27 -2.47 -9.95
CA PHE A 48 -9.54 -2.36 -11.20
C PHE A 48 -9.90 -3.44 -12.21
N LEU A 49 -9.91 -4.71 -11.80
CA LEU A 49 -10.33 -5.83 -12.64
C LEU A 49 -11.77 -5.67 -13.13
N LYS A 50 -12.65 -5.18 -12.25
CA LYS A 50 -14.05 -4.93 -12.61
C LYS A 50 -14.20 -3.80 -13.63
N MET A 51 -13.40 -2.74 -13.50
CA MET A 51 -13.35 -1.63 -14.47
C MET A 51 -12.83 -2.10 -15.82
N HIS A 52 -11.74 -2.86 -15.84
CA HIS A 52 -11.14 -3.42 -17.06
C HIS A 52 -12.12 -4.32 -17.82
N LYS A 53 -12.96 -5.08 -17.09
CA LYS A 53 -13.99 -5.93 -17.68
C LYS A 53 -15.21 -5.17 -18.23
N LEU A 54 -15.50 -3.97 -17.70
CA LEU A 54 -16.67 -3.18 -18.09
C LEU A 54 -16.36 -2.18 -19.22
N LEU A 55 -15.12 -1.71 -19.32
CA LEU A 55 -14.66 -0.78 -20.35
C LEU A 55 -13.66 -1.51 -21.27
N PRO A 56 -13.97 -1.76 -22.56
CA PRO A 56 -12.98 -2.29 -23.50
C PRO A 56 -11.80 -1.32 -23.56
N THR A 57 -10.65 -1.77 -23.07
CA THR A 57 -9.46 -0.94 -22.83
C THR A 57 -8.64 -0.84 -24.10
N ASP A 58 -8.39 0.40 -24.54
CA ASP A 58 -7.48 0.74 -25.64
C ASP A 58 -6.02 0.67 -25.16
N SER A 59 -5.07 0.39 -26.05
CA SER A 59 -3.64 0.15 -25.72
C SER A 59 -2.98 1.30 -24.93
N ASN A 60 -3.51 2.52 -25.03
CA ASN A 60 -3.05 3.70 -24.27
C ASN A 60 -3.54 3.69 -22.80
N THR A 61 -4.71 3.13 -22.54
CA THR A 61 -5.32 3.09 -21.20
C THR A 61 -4.61 2.07 -20.30
N ASP A 62 -4.07 0.97 -20.85
CA ASP A 62 -3.27 -0.02 -20.09
C ASP A 62 -1.96 0.57 -19.55
N ILE A 63 -1.32 1.45 -20.30
CA ILE A 63 -0.07 2.13 -19.89
C ILE A 63 -0.34 3.05 -18.70
N LEU A 64 -1.41 3.85 -18.79
CA LEU A 64 -1.84 4.73 -17.70
C LEU A 64 -2.27 3.93 -16.46
N LEU A 65 -2.97 2.81 -16.64
CA LEU A 65 -3.38 1.93 -15.55
C LEU A 65 -2.18 1.34 -14.80
N THR A 66 -1.12 0.97 -15.51
CA THR A 66 0.11 0.42 -14.90
C THR A 66 0.80 1.42 -13.96
N PHE A 67 0.70 2.72 -14.25
CA PHE A 67 1.21 3.77 -13.36
C PHE A 67 0.21 4.14 -12.26
N ILE A 68 -1.07 4.28 -12.57
CA ILE A 68 -2.10 4.74 -11.63
C ILE A 68 -2.44 3.67 -10.60
N ALA A 69 -2.42 2.38 -10.96
CA ALA A 69 -2.73 1.27 -10.06
C ALA A 69 -1.85 1.29 -8.80
N PRO A 70 -0.50 1.21 -8.89
CA PRO A 70 0.34 1.22 -7.70
C PRO A 70 0.26 2.56 -6.95
N PHE A 71 0.12 3.68 -7.66
CA PHE A 71 0.05 5.00 -7.03
C PHE A 71 -1.23 5.18 -6.20
N SER A 72 -2.37 4.77 -6.74
CA SER A 72 -3.66 4.80 -6.04
C SER A 72 -3.69 3.83 -4.85
N MET A 73 -3.14 2.62 -4.99
CA MET A 73 -3.00 1.66 -3.89
C MET A 73 -2.16 2.22 -2.74
N CYS A 74 -1.03 2.84 -3.06
CA CYS A 74 -0.14 3.42 -2.05
C CYS A 74 -0.80 4.61 -1.34
N LEU A 75 -1.37 5.55 -2.09
CA LEU A 75 -2.03 6.74 -1.51
C LEU A 75 -3.20 6.37 -0.60
N VAL A 76 -4.09 5.49 -1.04
CA VAL A 76 -5.26 5.09 -0.24
C VAL A 76 -4.82 4.36 1.03
N ALA A 77 -3.80 3.52 0.95
CA ALA A 77 -3.24 2.85 2.11
C ALA A 77 -2.61 3.82 3.10
N GLU A 78 -1.84 4.82 2.64
CA GLU A 78 -1.25 5.83 3.53
C GLU A 78 -2.33 6.67 4.24
N GLN A 79 -3.40 7.05 3.55
CA GLN A 79 -4.52 7.80 4.14
C GLN A 79 -5.23 7.01 5.25
N LEU A 80 -5.21 5.68 5.18
CA LEU A 80 -5.78 4.79 6.18
C LEU A 80 -4.77 4.33 7.24
N HIS A 81 -3.61 4.99 7.32
CA HIS A 81 -2.50 4.63 8.21
C HIS A 81 -2.01 3.18 8.03
N ALA A 82 -2.20 2.63 6.83
CA ALA A 82 -1.80 1.28 6.45
C ALA A 82 -0.51 1.26 5.63
N SER A 83 0.06 0.08 5.40
CA SER A 83 1.30 -0.04 4.63
C SER A 83 1.02 0.06 3.12
N GLY A 84 1.38 1.20 2.52
CA GLY A 84 1.27 1.41 1.07
C GLY A 84 2.08 0.42 0.24
N VAL A 85 3.26 0.04 0.71
CA VAL A 85 4.09 -0.98 0.02
C VAL A 85 3.38 -2.34 0.00
N LEU A 86 2.80 -2.77 1.12
CA LEU A 86 2.05 -4.03 1.17
C LEU A 86 0.78 -3.97 0.32
N ALA A 87 0.11 -2.82 0.26
CA ALA A 87 -1.05 -2.62 -0.62
C ALA A 87 -0.68 -2.78 -2.10
N VAL A 88 0.42 -2.17 -2.54
CA VAL A 88 0.91 -2.30 -3.92
C VAL A 88 1.33 -3.74 -4.24
N VAL A 89 2.10 -4.39 -3.36
CA VAL A 89 2.58 -5.76 -3.60
C VAL A 89 1.41 -6.74 -3.63
N SER A 90 0.50 -6.68 -2.66
CA SER A 90 -0.67 -7.58 -2.61
C SER A 90 -1.63 -7.36 -3.77
N GLY A 91 -1.94 -6.09 -4.10
CA GLY A 91 -2.78 -5.75 -5.24
C GLY A 91 -2.14 -6.15 -6.57
N GLY A 92 -0.84 -5.93 -6.74
CA GLY A 92 -0.07 -6.36 -7.91
C GLY A 92 -0.02 -7.88 -8.06
N LEU A 93 0.19 -8.63 -6.96
CA LEU A 93 0.15 -10.09 -6.98
C LEU A 93 -1.23 -10.61 -7.41
N PHE A 94 -2.30 -9.98 -6.91
CA PHE A 94 -3.67 -10.35 -7.23
C PHE A 94 -4.02 -10.08 -8.69
N LEU A 95 -3.53 -8.97 -9.25
CA LEU A 95 -3.68 -8.64 -10.67
C LEU A 95 -2.87 -9.58 -11.57
N SER A 96 -1.63 -9.93 -11.18
CA SER A 96 -0.78 -10.85 -11.95
C SER A 96 -1.26 -12.30 -11.94
N TYR A 97 -1.97 -12.72 -10.89
CA TYR A 97 -2.48 -14.08 -10.78
C TYR A 97 -3.71 -14.34 -11.67
N ARG A 98 -4.38 -13.29 -12.18
CA ARG A 98 -5.69 -13.40 -12.82
C ARG A 98 -5.72 -12.80 -14.21
#